data_AF-A0A8H7WYT3-F1
#
_entry.id   AF-A0A8H7WYT3-F1
#
_cell.length_a   1.000
_cell.length_b   1.000
_cell.length_c   1.000
_cell.angle_alpha   90.00
_cell.angle_beta   90.00
_cell.angle_gamma   90.00
#
_symmetry.space_group_name_H-M   'P 1'
#
loop_
_entity.id
_entity.type
_entity.pdbx_description
1 polymer ?
#
loop_
_entity_poly.entity_id
_entity_poly.type
_entity_poly.pdbx_seq_one_letter_code
_entity_poly.pdbx_strand_id
1 'polypeptide(L)'
;MNYTTSLEFNKISLNDTSRFSRYHNVAVTNTGAKAVRYMFPGEAAAEVEVLGFYPLLTANDDARLESFTDLTPKSLPVDITFPRSFTLQTGESKSVSVNFQNPDSKGWNAATLPIYSGKIIISGNNGEQLSVPYLGLAADLKKEMTPIYRKTYPFSRSSVAFIDIKEKSSYTFNLSSTGPTAQDFPKIYSKLKWGTRQVRWDIFDSNWVERNWVYPPIVGQNGYIGPATCWIGAGQVSNFDLRFYDPDDTFTYPVTDVYRNAQTTSAYHEYWWFRKLGNGSQIERGNYTMRFATLKSFGDPKAADNWGVFTTPKIEVLGKY
;
A
#
# COMPACT_ATOMS: atom_id res chain seq x y z
N MET A 1 15.16 -3.30 -37.77
CA MET A 1 15.86 -1.99 -37.71
C MET A 1 17.23 -2.26 -37.11
N ASN A 2 18.32 -1.85 -37.77
CA ASN A 2 19.68 -2.04 -37.26
C ASN A 2 20.19 -0.71 -36.71
N TYR A 3 19.86 -0.41 -35.45
CA TYR A 3 20.37 0.79 -34.78
C TYR A 3 21.84 0.60 -34.40
N THR A 4 22.59 1.67 -34.52
CA THR A 4 24.02 1.80 -34.20
C THR A 4 24.27 2.70 -32.99
N THR A 5 23.19 3.13 -32.33
CA THR A 5 23.20 3.74 -31.01
C THR A 5 22.64 2.75 -30.00
N SER A 6 23.34 2.54 -28.89
CA SER A 6 22.81 1.81 -27.73
C SER A 6 22.76 2.70 -26.49
N LEU A 7 21.80 2.39 -25.62
CA LEU A 7 21.61 3.08 -24.33
C LEU A 7 21.76 2.09 -23.18
N GLU A 8 22.43 2.52 -22.12
CA GLU A 8 22.44 1.84 -20.83
C GLU A 8 21.93 2.82 -19.76
N PHE A 9 20.83 2.46 -19.10
CA PHE A 9 20.15 3.30 -18.12
C PHE A 9 19.35 2.46 -17.13
N ASN A 10 19.13 3.02 -15.93
CA ASN A 10 18.11 2.53 -15.02
C ASN A 10 16.77 3.18 -15.33
N LYS A 11 15.67 2.47 -15.07
CA LYS A 11 14.32 3.05 -15.14
C LYS A 11 14.27 4.38 -14.37
N ILE A 12 13.84 5.46 -15.04
CA ILE A 12 13.71 6.77 -14.42
C ILE A 12 12.41 6.80 -13.58
N SER A 13 12.52 6.33 -12.35
CA SER A 13 11.48 6.43 -11.33
C SER A 13 11.74 7.65 -10.46
N LEU A 14 10.99 8.74 -10.69
CA LEU A 14 11.14 10.01 -9.99
C LEU A 14 10.58 9.98 -8.56
N ASN A 15 9.77 8.96 -8.25
CA ASN A 15 9.13 8.74 -6.96
C ASN A 15 8.15 9.87 -6.59
N ASP A 16 7.75 9.92 -5.32
CA ASP A 16 6.89 10.95 -4.74
C ASP A 16 7.69 12.22 -4.36
N THR A 17 7.03 13.34 -4.05
CA THR A 17 7.72 14.62 -3.78
C THR A 17 8.57 14.59 -2.52
N SER A 18 8.24 13.73 -1.55
CA SER A 18 8.98 13.58 -0.29
C SER A 18 10.25 12.71 -0.44
N ARG A 19 10.28 11.85 -1.46
CA ARG A 19 11.37 10.90 -1.77
C ARG A 19 11.89 11.06 -3.19
N PHE A 20 11.86 12.29 -3.68
CA PHE A 20 12.10 12.63 -5.07
C PHE A 20 13.50 12.20 -5.55
N SER A 21 13.57 11.47 -6.66
CA SER A 21 14.81 11.05 -7.28
C SER A 21 15.20 11.99 -8.42
N ARG A 22 16.13 12.89 -8.13
CA ARG A 22 16.47 14.04 -9.00
C ARG A 22 17.36 13.73 -10.20
N TYR A 23 18.41 12.94 -10.00
CA TYR A 23 19.49 12.75 -10.98
C TYR A 23 19.42 11.34 -11.57
N HIS A 24 19.47 11.25 -12.91
CA HIS A 24 19.41 9.98 -13.61
C HIS A 24 20.45 9.93 -14.72
N ASN A 25 21.31 8.92 -14.68
CA ASN A 25 22.36 8.73 -15.67
C ASN A 25 21.86 7.87 -16.84
N VAL A 26 22.24 8.29 -18.05
CA VAL A 26 22.06 7.54 -19.30
C VAL A 26 23.41 7.48 -19.99
N ALA A 27 23.92 6.27 -20.22
CA ALA A 27 25.08 6.06 -21.06
C ALA A 27 24.63 5.85 -22.51
N VAL A 28 25.23 6.63 -23.41
CA VAL A 28 25.00 6.56 -24.86
C VAL A 28 26.28 6.01 -25.49
N THR A 29 26.15 4.99 -26.33
CA THR A 29 27.27 4.38 -27.05
C THR A 29 26.99 4.42 -28.54
N ASN A 30 27.96 4.88 -29.32
CA ASN A 30 27.93 4.82 -30.78
C ASN A 30 28.66 3.58 -31.25
N THR A 31 27.94 2.54 -31.66
CA THR A 31 28.49 1.31 -32.25
C THR A 31 28.59 1.37 -33.77
N GLY A 32 28.26 2.51 -34.38
CA GLY A 32 28.29 2.75 -35.81
C GLY A 32 29.66 3.13 -36.36
N ALA A 33 29.78 3.12 -37.69
CA ALA A 33 31.05 3.37 -38.39
C ALA A 33 31.42 4.85 -38.58
N LYS A 34 30.60 5.79 -38.10
CA LYS A 34 30.82 7.24 -38.24
C LYS A 34 30.56 7.94 -36.92
N ALA A 35 31.16 9.11 -36.73
CA ALA A 35 30.86 9.96 -35.58
C ALA A 35 29.40 10.44 -35.61
N VAL A 36 28.75 10.45 -34.45
CA VAL A 36 27.34 10.84 -34.29
C VAL A 36 27.22 11.93 -33.24
N ARG A 37 26.50 13.01 -33.56
CA ARG A 37 26.15 14.08 -32.63
C ARG A 37 24.79 13.80 -32.01
N TYR A 38 24.74 13.74 -30.69
CA TYR A 38 23.53 13.44 -29.91
C TYR A 38 22.95 14.70 -29.24
N MET A 39 21.62 14.74 -29.17
CA MET A 39 20.82 15.77 -28.49
C MET A 39 19.72 15.11 -27.65
N PHE A 40 19.26 15.83 -26.62
CA PHE A 40 18.36 15.31 -25.58
C PHE A 40 17.09 16.16 -25.43
N PRO A 41 16.16 16.19 -26.39
CA PRO A 41 14.87 16.82 -26.15
C PRO A 41 14.01 15.99 -25.18
N GLY A 42 13.05 16.65 -24.51
CA GLY A 42 12.02 16.00 -23.72
C GLY A 42 10.67 16.04 -24.41
N GLU A 43 9.86 15.02 -24.18
CA GLU A 43 8.46 14.98 -24.59
C GLU A 43 7.61 14.54 -23.40
N ALA A 44 6.70 15.41 -22.95
CA ALA A 44 5.74 15.11 -21.90
C ALA A 44 4.65 14.15 -22.44
N ALA A 45 4.15 13.26 -21.58
CA ALA A 45 3.01 12.42 -21.89
C ALA A 45 1.70 13.11 -21.46
N ALA A 46 0.56 12.46 -21.70
CA ALA A 46 -0.68 12.86 -21.03
C ALA A 46 -0.59 12.46 -19.54
N GLU A 47 -0.90 13.40 -18.65
CA GLU A 47 -0.87 13.19 -17.22
C GLU A 47 -2.28 12.96 -16.65
N VAL A 48 -2.38 12.46 -15.42
CA VAL A 48 -3.68 12.20 -14.76
C VAL A 48 -3.62 12.47 -13.27
N GLU A 49 -4.73 12.91 -12.71
CA GLU A 49 -5.00 12.89 -11.28
C GLU A 49 -5.68 11.56 -10.96
N VAL A 50 -5.16 10.76 -10.02
CA VAL A 50 -5.63 9.37 -9.83
C VAL A 50 -6.48 9.16 -8.59
N LEU A 51 -6.61 10.16 -7.71
CA LEU A 51 -7.44 10.10 -6.51
C LEU A 51 -8.61 11.09 -6.61
N GLY A 52 -9.82 10.56 -6.54
CA GLY A 52 -11.06 11.33 -6.51
C GLY A 52 -11.73 11.28 -5.14
N PHE A 53 -12.59 12.26 -4.87
CA PHE A 53 -13.39 12.38 -3.66
C PHE A 53 -14.86 12.22 -4.02
N TYR A 54 -15.53 11.25 -3.40
CA TYR A 54 -16.90 10.88 -3.75
C TYR A 54 -17.78 10.84 -2.51
N PRO A 55 -19.03 11.30 -2.60
CA PRO A 55 -19.94 11.30 -1.47
C PRO A 55 -20.17 9.87 -0.96
N LEU A 56 -20.10 9.70 0.36
CA LEU A 56 -20.58 8.51 1.05
C LEU A 56 -21.92 8.84 1.70
N LEU A 57 -22.88 7.92 1.62
CA LEU A 57 -24.19 8.11 2.26
C LEU A 57 -24.09 8.24 3.78
N THR A 58 -23.06 7.65 4.38
CA THR A 58 -22.89 7.51 5.84
C THR A 58 -21.73 8.32 6.41
N ALA A 59 -21.02 9.09 5.57
CA ALA A 59 -19.92 9.96 5.96
C ALA A 59 -19.71 11.06 4.90
N ASN A 60 -19.09 12.19 5.24
CA ASN A 60 -18.60 13.15 4.21
C ASN A 60 -17.75 12.42 3.14
N ASP A 61 -17.45 13.08 2.01
CA ASP A 61 -16.70 12.52 0.88
C ASP A 61 -15.51 11.63 1.25
N ASP A 62 -15.39 10.47 0.61
CA ASP A 62 -14.29 9.54 0.82
C ASP A 62 -13.40 9.44 -0.39
N ALA A 63 -12.11 9.29 -0.13
CA ALA A 63 -11.11 9.21 -1.17
C ALA A 63 -11.02 7.78 -1.70
N ARG A 64 -11.08 7.64 -3.03
CA ARG A 64 -10.75 6.39 -3.73
C ARG A 64 -9.98 6.70 -4.99
N LEU A 65 -9.25 5.71 -5.47
CA LEU A 65 -8.68 5.84 -6.79
C LEU A 65 -9.78 5.89 -7.85
N GLU A 66 -9.53 6.74 -8.83
CA GLU A 66 -10.35 6.90 -10.01
C GLU A 66 -10.38 5.60 -10.82
N SER A 67 -11.54 5.29 -11.38
CA SER A 67 -11.67 4.23 -12.36
C SER A 67 -11.14 4.71 -13.71
N PHE A 68 -10.87 3.80 -14.65
CA PHE A 68 -10.38 4.20 -15.97
C PHE A 68 -11.31 5.21 -16.67
N THR A 69 -12.62 5.12 -16.46
CA THR A 69 -13.62 6.04 -17.02
C THR A 69 -13.71 7.38 -16.29
N ASP A 70 -13.20 7.46 -15.05
CA ASP A 70 -13.15 8.72 -14.28
C ASP A 70 -11.93 9.57 -14.70
N LEU A 71 -10.84 8.91 -15.13
CA LEU A 71 -9.57 9.57 -15.46
C LEU A 71 -9.74 10.55 -16.63
N THR A 72 -9.26 11.78 -16.40
CA THR A 72 -9.19 12.81 -17.44
C THR A 72 -7.74 13.23 -17.69
N PRO A 73 -7.31 13.36 -18.95
CA PRO A 73 -5.99 13.89 -19.27
C PRO A 73 -5.78 15.29 -18.68
N LYS A 74 -4.62 15.50 -18.08
CA LYS A 74 -4.12 16.77 -17.56
C LYS A 74 -2.80 17.11 -18.24
N SER A 75 -2.43 18.39 -18.17
CA SER A 75 -1.10 18.85 -18.51
C SER A 75 -0.35 19.22 -17.22
N LEU A 76 0.67 18.45 -16.86
CA LEU A 76 1.49 18.63 -15.67
C LEU A 76 2.98 18.74 -16.06
N PRO A 77 3.38 19.84 -16.73
CA PRO A 77 4.73 20.00 -17.26
C PRO A 77 5.76 20.05 -16.14
N VAL A 78 6.80 19.22 -16.27
CA VAL A 78 7.94 19.17 -15.35
C VAL A 78 9.16 19.89 -15.89
N ASP A 79 9.94 20.47 -14.99
CA ASP A 79 11.18 21.14 -15.36
C ASP A 79 12.32 20.13 -15.41
N ILE A 80 12.89 19.96 -16.61
CA ILE A 80 13.99 19.03 -16.87
C ILE A 80 15.17 19.82 -17.39
N THR A 81 16.33 19.63 -16.77
CA THR A 81 17.61 20.11 -17.29
C THR A 81 18.28 18.97 -18.05
N PHE A 82 18.41 19.15 -19.37
CA PHE A 82 19.04 18.20 -20.25
C PHE A 82 20.55 18.42 -20.37
N PRO A 83 21.33 17.37 -20.65
CA PRO A 83 22.74 17.52 -20.97
C PRO A 83 22.92 18.31 -22.27
N ARG A 84 24.04 19.04 -22.37
CA ARG A 84 24.45 19.68 -23.62
C ARG A 84 24.71 18.62 -24.69
N SER A 85 24.48 18.98 -25.96
CA SER A 85 24.80 18.10 -27.09
C SER A 85 26.27 17.70 -27.08
N PHE A 86 26.58 16.48 -27.52
CA PHE A 86 27.95 15.99 -27.67
C PHE A 86 28.07 15.07 -28.88
N THR A 87 29.30 14.85 -29.32
CA THR A 87 29.63 13.92 -30.41
C THR A 87 30.38 12.74 -29.84
N LEU A 88 30.05 11.53 -30.29
CA LEU A 88 30.80 10.30 -30.02
C LEU A 88 31.40 9.78 -31.32
N GLN A 89 32.70 9.46 -31.28
CA GLN A 89 33.35 8.69 -32.33
C GLN A 89 32.84 7.24 -32.33
N THR A 90 33.26 6.48 -33.34
CA THR A 90 32.96 5.05 -33.42
C THR A 90 33.50 4.30 -32.21
N GLY A 91 32.63 3.52 -31.56
CA GLY A 91 32.94 2.74 -30.37
C GLY A 91 32.95 3.53 -29.07
N GLU A 92 32.82 4.86 -29.11
CA GLU A 92 32.83 5.68 -27.90
C GLU A 92 31.52 5.58 -27.13
N SER A 93 31.63 5.67 -25.80
CA SER A 93 30.51 5.75 -24.87
C SER A 93 30.64 6.98 -23.98
N LYS A 94 29.51 7.60 -23.64
CA LYS A 94 29.45 8.70 -22.69
C LYS A 94 28.23 8.61 -21.80
N SER A 95 28.46 8.66 -20.50
CA SER A 95 27.40 8.82 -19.49
C SER A 95 27.07 10.30 -19.30
N VAL A 96 25.78 10.61 -19.35
CA VAL A 96 25.23 11.95 -19.08
C VAL A 96 24.13 11.89 -18.03
N SER A 97 23.98 12.96 -17.24
CA SER A 97 22.93 13.09 -16.24
C SER A 97 21.79 13.94 -16.77
N VAL A 98 20.56 13.43 -16.63
CA VAL A 98 19.31 14.18 -16.78
C VAL A 98 18.83 14.57 -15.38
N ASN A 99 18.50 15.84 -15.20
CA ASN A 99 18.15 16.37 -13.88
C ASN A 99 16.71 16.89 -13.88
N PHE A 100 15.89 16.35 -12.99
CA PHE A 100 14.51 16.78 -12.81
C PHE A 100 14.40 17.76 -11.63
N GLN A 101 13.49 18.72 -11.67
CA GLN A 101 13.13 19.50 -10.48
C GLN A 101 11.95 18.86 -9.77
N ASN A 102 11.97 18.89 -8.44
CA ASN A 102 10.84 18.42 -7.63
C ASN A 102 9.62 19.32 -7.95
N PRO A 103 8.44 18.78 -8.31
CA PRO A 103 7.29 19.59 -8.68
C PRO A 103 6.51 20.15 -7.47
N ASP A 104 7.01 20.01 -6.24
CA ASP A 104 6.34 20.50 -5.02
C ASP A 104 6.03 22.01 -5.04
N SER A 105 6.82 22.80 -5.77
CA SER A 105 6.60 24.24 -5.96
C SER A 105 5.60 24.60 -7.06
N LYS A 106 5.05 23.63 -7.81
CA LYS A 106 4.17 23.89 -8.97
C LYS A 106 2.72 24.22 -8.57
N GLY A 107 2.36 24.07 -7.30
CA GLY A 107 1.01 24.37 -6.79
C GLY A 107 -0.08 23.38 -7.26
N TRP A 108 0.31 22.22 -7.77
CA TRP A 108 -0.63 21.15 -8.14
C TRP A 108 -1.33 20.60 -6.90
N ASN A 109 -2.56 20.12 -7.08
CA ASN A 109 -3.34 19.56 -5.98
C ASN A 109 -2.79 18.19 -5.57
N ALA A 110 -1.88 18.14 -4.59
CA ALA A 110 -1.30 16.89 -4.13
C ALA A 110 -2.34 15.86 -3.64
N ALA A 111 -3.50 16.33 -3.12
CA ALA A 111 -4.55 15.46 -2.60
C ALA A 111 -5.23 14.59 -3.67
N THR A 112 -5.10 14.94 -4.96
CA THR A 112 -5.63 14.15 -6.09
C THR A 112 -4.60 13.15 -6.65
N LEU A 113 -3.42 13.05 -6.01
CA LEU A 113 -2.28 12.24 -6.46
C LEU A 113 -1.92 12.46 -7.95
N PRO A 114 -1.47 13.66 -8.35
CA PRO A 114 -1.16 13.90 -9.76
C PRO A 114 0.04 13.06 -10.21
N ILE A 115 -0.15 12.20 -11.21
CA ILE A 115 0.91 11.41 -11.85
C ILE A 115 1.39 12.15 -13.09
N TYR A 116 2.69 12.38 -13.16
CA TYR A 116 3.34 12.99 -14.31
C TYR A 116 4.35 12.05 -14.95
N SER A 117 4.46 12.10 -16.29
CA SER A 117 5.31 11.19 -17.04
C SER A 117 5.70 11.77 -18.39
N GLY A 118 6.60 11.08 -19.07
CA GLY A 118 7.07 11.46 -20.39
C GLY A 118 8.26 10.61 -20.80
N LYS A 119 9.00 11.08 -21.80
CA LYS A 119 10.21 10.42 -22.26
C LYS A 119 11.31 11.44 -22.57
N ILE A 120 12.52 11.08 -22.19
CA ILE A 120 13.74 11.74 -22.67
C ILE A 120 14.07 11.11 -24.00
N ILE A 121 14.18 11.93 -25.04
CA ILE A 121 14.50 11.50 -26.39
C ILE A 121 16.00 11.66 -26.59
N ILE A 122 16.67 10.65 -27.13
CA ILE A 122 18.07 10.70 -27.53
C ILE A 122 18.11 10.67 -29.05
N SER A 123 18.31 11.83 -29.66
CA SER A 123 18.32 12.00 -31.12
C SER A 123 19.75 12.09 -31.63
N GLY A 124 20.13 11.19 -32.53
CA GLY A 124 21.38 11.25 -33.28
C GLY A 124 21.20 11.93 -34.64
N ASN A 125 22.21 12.66 -35.10
CA ASN A 125 22.20 13.22 -36.47
C ASN A 125 22.36 12.15 -37.58
N ASN A 126 22.51 10.87 -37.21
CA ASN A 126 22.40 9.71 -38.08
C ASN A 126 20.93 9.29 -38.35
N GLY A 127 19.96 10.02 -37.80
CA GLY A 127 18.52 9.77 -37.98
C GLY A 127 17.93 8.80 -36.96
N GLU A 128 18.74 8.26 -36.04
CA GLU A 128 18.26 7.38 -34.98
C GLU A 128 17.66 8.18 -33.83
N GLN A 129 16.57 7.65 -33.26
CA GLN A 129 15.89 8.24 -32.12
C GLN A 129 15.54 7.12 -31.13
N LEU A 130 16.14 7.19 -29.95
CA LEU A 130 15.83 6.30 -28.84
C LEU A 130 15.17 7.11 -27.72
N SER A 131 14.53 6.46 -26.76
CA SER A 131 13.92 7.19 -25.65
C SER A 131 13.98 6.44 -24.33
N VAL A 132 14.03 7.21 -23.25
CA VAL A 132 14.02 6.74 -21.87
C VAL A 132 12.79 7.30 -21.17
N PRO A 133 11.80 6.47 -20.81
CA PRO A 133 10.59 6.93 -20.14
C PRO A 133 10.86 7.32 -18.68
N TYR A 134 10.14 8.32 -18.18
CA TYR A 134 10.13 8.71 -16.78
C TYR A 134 8.70 8.77 -16.23
N LEU A 135 8.56 8.54 -14.93
CA LEU A 135 7.28 8.69 -14.21
C LEU A 135 7.53 9.13 -12.76
N GLY A 136 6.68 10.02 -12.26
CA GLY A 136 6.68 10.49 -10.88
C GLY A 136 5.28 10.80 -10.36
N LEU A 137 5.21 11.01 -9.04
CA LEU A 137 3.99 11.37 -8.32
C LEU A 137 4.20 12.74 -7.67
N ALA A 138 3.35 13.71 -7.98
CA ALA A 138 3.43 15.06 -7.44
C ALA A 138 2.66 15.20 -6.12
N ALA A 139 2.95 14.32 -5.17
CA ALA A 139 2.39 14.30 -3.83
C ALA A 139 3.35 13.63 -2.85
N ASP A 140 3.17 13.85 -1.54
CA ASP A 140 3.73 12.98 -0.50
C ASP A 140 2.72 11.85 -0.28
N LEU A 141 3.02 10.66 -0.81
CA LEU A 141 2.07 9.55 -0.79
C LEU A 141 1.72 9.12 0.64
N LYS A 142 2.68 9.19 1.57
CA LYS A 142 2.45 8.81 2.96
C LYS A 142 1.48 9.80 3.62
N LYS A 143 1.67 11.09 3.38
CA LYS A 143 0.79 12.15 3.90
C LYS A 143 -0.62 12.02 3.33
N GLU A 144 -0.77 11.95 2.02
CA GLU A 144 -2.09 11.94 1.38
C GLU A 144 -2.85 10.62 1.63
N MET A 145 -2.14 9.51 1.80
CA MET A 145 -2.71 8.23 2.22
C MET A 145 -2.84 8.09 3.75
N THR A 146 -2.68 9.15 4.56
CA THR A 146 -2.95 9.09 6.00
C THR A 146 -4.33 9.71 6.30
N PRO A 147 -5.23 9.01 7.04
CA PRO A 147 -5.13 7.62 7.51
C PRO A 147 -5.13 6.64 6.34
N ILE A 148 -4.50 5.45 6.47
CA ILE A 148 -4.40 4.47 5.38
C ILE A 148 -5.72 3.78 5.02
N TYR A 149 -6.65 3.77 5.96
CA TYR A 149 -7.97 3.22 5.76
C TYR A 149 -8.90 4.22 5.08
N ARG A 150 -9.88 3.70 4.34
CA ARG A 150 -11.05 4.46 3.90
C ARG A 150 -11.91 4.84 5.11
N LYS A 151 -12.72 5.89 4.97
CA LYS A 151 -13.65 6.31 6.04
C LYS A 151 -14.52 5.13 6.51
N THR A 152 -14.86 5.14 7.79
CA THR A 152 -15.61 4.09 8.53
C THR A 152 -14.90 2.74 8.70
N TYR A 153 -13.70 2.57 8.14
CA TYR A 153 -12.86 1.38 8.32
C TYR A 153 -11.60 1.70 9.15
N PRO A 154 -10.99 0.67 9.76
CA PRO A 154 -11.51 -0.68 9.91
C PRO A 154 -12.60 -0.73 11.00
N PHE A 155 -13.39 -1.81 11.00
CA PHE A 155 -14.34 -2.11 12.07
C PHE A 155 -14.32 -3.62 12.37
N SER A 156 -14.89 -4.01 13.52
CA SER A 156 -15.02 -5.41 13.91
C SER A 156 -16.47 -5.74 14.26
N ARG A 157 -16.92 -6.90 13.79
CA ARG A 157 -18.27 -7.43 14.00
C ARG A 157 -18.21 -8.89 14.43
N SER A 158 -19.26 -9.39 15.07
CA SER A 158 -19.35 -10.79 15.50
C SER A 158 -20.77 -11.33 15.37
N SER A 159 -20.90 -12.66 15.42
CA SER A 159 -22.14 -13.43 15.30
C SER A 159 -22.83 -13.32 13.94
N VAL A 160 -23.84 -14.17 13.72
CA VAL A 160 -24.76 -14.07 12.58
C VAL A 160 -25.60 -12.78 12.59
N ALA A 161 -25.75 -12.13 13.75
CA ALA A 161 -26.47 -10.87 13.89
C ALA A 161 -25.59 -9.63 13.57
N PHE A 162 -24.31 -9.81 13.24
CA PHE A 162 -23.39 -8.74 12.83
C PHE A 162 -23.29 -7.60 13.87
N ILE A 163 -23.09 -7.97 15.14
CA ILE A 163 -23.05 -7.05 16.29
C ILE A 163 -21.71 -6.30 16.31
N ASP A 164 -21.75 -4.97 16.47
CA ASP A 164 -20.55 -4.12 16.52
C ASP A 164 -19.71 -4.41 17.76
N ILE A 165 -18.39 -4.34 17.63
CA ILE A 165 -17.50 -4.49 18.78
C ILE A 165 -17.75 -3.45 19.89
N LYS A 166 -18.27 -2.26 19.55
CA LYS A 166 -18.65 -1.23 20.54
C LYS A 166 -19.85 -1.64 21.39
N GLU A 167 -20.71 -2.51 20.85
CA GLU A 167 -21.88 -3.06 21.55
C GLU A 167 -21.51 -4.33 22.32
N LYS A 168 -20.62 -5.16 21.73
CA LYS A 168 -20.20 -6.44 22.31
C LYS A 168 -18.75 -6.77 21.93
N SER A 169 -17.88 -6.76 22.93
CA SER A 169 -16.48 -7.18 22.80
C SER A 169 -16.15 -8.50 23.52
N SER A 170 -17.18 -9.27 23.90
CA SER A 170 -17.03 -10.62 24.46
C SER A 170 -17.29 -11.70 23.41
N TYR A 171 -16.55 -12.81 23.46
CA TYR A 171 -16.60 -13.88 22.45
C TYR A 171 -16.62 -15.26 23.09
N THR A 172 -17.64 -16.05 22.77
CA THR A 172 -17.72 -17.48 23.15
C THR A 172 -16.91 -18.38 22.22
N PHE A 173 -16.52 -17.87 21.04
CA PHE A 173 -15.90 -18.62 19.95
C PHE A 173 -16.78 -19.74 19.39
N ASN A 174 -18.10 -19.62 19.50
CA ASN A 174 -19.02 -20.59 18.89
C ASN A 174 -18.90 -20.57 17.35
N LEU A 175 -18.33 -21.64 16.79
CA LEU A 175 -18.14 -21.81 15.33
C LEU A 175 -19.34 -22.43 14.62
N SER A 176 -20.42 -22.77 15.32
CA SER A 176 -21.63 -23.31 14.71
C SER A 176 -22.14 -22.39 13.61
N SER A 177 -22.62 -22.98 12.50
CA SER A 177 -23.31 -22.26 11.43
C SER A 177 -24.79 -22.01 11.73
N THR A 178 -25.32 -22.58 12.82
CA THR A 178 -26.74 -22.48 13.21
C THR A 178 -26.92 -22.16 14.70
N GLY A 179 -28.06 -21.55 15.03
CA GLY A 179 -28.44 -21.19 16.39
C GLY A 179 -28.24 -19.70 16.74
N PRO A 180 -28.81 -19.25 17.87
CA PRO A 180 -28.88 -17.84 18.22
C PRO A 180 -27.53 -17.22 18.61
N THR A 181 -26.55 -18.04 18.97
CA THR A 181 -25.18 -17.61 19.36
C THR A 181 -24.13 -18.06 18.35
N ALA A 182 -24.54 -18.43 17.13
CA ALA A 182 -23.66 -18.88 16.06
C ALA A 182 -22.66 -17.81 15.63
N GLN A 183 -21.51 -18.25 15.10
CA GLN A 183 -20.46 -17.41 14.51
C GLN A 183 -19.88 -16.35 15.47
N ASP A 184 -19.76 -16.69 16.75
CA ASP A 184 -19.44 -15.73 17.80
C ASP A 184 -17.93 -15.56 18.04
N PHE A 185 -17.28 -14.87 17.12
CA PHE A 185 -15.86 -14.53 17.13
C PHE A 185 -15.61 -13.19 16.42
N PRO A 186 -14.47 -12.51 16.65
CA PRO A 186 -14.19 -11.25 15.99
C PRO A 186 -13.88 -11.44 14.50
N LYS A 187 -14.59 -10.69 13.67
CA LYS A 187 -14.34 -10.52 12.24
C LYS A 187 -13.95 -9.06 12.00
N ILE A 188 -12.69 -8.81 11.62
CA ILE A 188 -12.21 -7.47 11.27
C ILE A 188 -12.38 -7.24 9.78
N TYR A 189 -13.04 -6.15 9.44
CA TYR A 189 -13.21 -5.65 8.09
C TYR A 189 -12.27 -4.46 7.90
N SER A 190 -11.37 -4.54 6.94
CA SER A 190 -10.37 -3.51 6.64
C SER A 190 -10.49 -3.06 5.20
N LYS A 191 -10.46 -1.75 4.96
CA LYS A 191 -10.52 -1.20 3.61
C LYS A 191 -9.42 -0.17 3.43
N LEU A 192 -8.41 -0.51 2.62
CA LEU A 192 -7.21 0.29 2.41
C LEU A 192 -7.35 1.21 1.20
N LYS A 193 -6.92 2.47 1.35
CA LYS A 193 -6.79 3.44 0.23
C LYS A 193 -5.62 3.11 -0.68
N TRP A 194 -4.55 2.55 -0.12
CA TRP A 194 -3.32 2.21 -0.82
C TRP A 194 -2.76 0.86 -0.35
N GLY A 195 -1.84 0.29 -1.13
CA GLY A 195 -1.15 -0.94 -0.74
C GLY A 195 -0.25 -0.70 0.48
N THR A 196 -0.07 -1.73 1.29
CA THR A 196 0.74 -1.68 2.51
C THR A 196 1.73 -2.85 2.54
N ARG A 197 2.90 -2.59 3.12
CA ARG A 197 3.92 -3.62 3.31
C ARG A 197 3.57 -4.59 4.44
N GLN A 198 2.81 -4.16 5.46
CA GLN A 198 2.48 -5.00 6.61
C GLN A 198 1.10 -4.67 7.19
N VAL A 199 0.31 -5.72 7.42
CA VAL A 199 -0.84 -5.74 8.33
C VAL A 199 -0.51 -6.66 9.49
N ARG A 200 -0.87 -6.26 10.71
CA ARG A 200 -0.67 -7.04 11.95
C ARG A 200 -1.96 -7.11 12.76
N TRP A 201 -2.19 -8.26 13.36
CA TRP A 201 -3.16 -8.44 14.43
C TRP A 201 -2.45 -9.07 15.62
N ASP A 202 -2.27 -8.28 16.66
CA ASP A 202 -1.48 -8.61 17.84
C ASP A 202 -2.36 -8.65 19.08
N ILE A 203 -2.14 -9.63 19.96
CA ILE A 203 -2.86 -9.80 21.22
C ILE A 203 -1.95 -9.47 22.40
N PHE A 204 -2.47 -8.70 23.34
CA PHE A 204 -1.79 -8.24 24.53
C PHE A 204 -2.63 -8.57 25.78
N ASP A 205 -1.99 -8.52 26.95
CA ASP A 205 -2.69 -8.62 28.23
C ASP A 205 -3.72 -7.49 28.43
N SER A 206 -4.59 -7.65 29.44
CA SER A 206 -5.67 -6.70 29.72
C SER A 206 -5.20 -5.32 30.19
N ASN A 207 -3.96 -5.18 30.67
CA ASN A 207 -3.43 -3.95 31.26
C ASN A 207 -2.52 -3.18 30.28
N TRP A 208 -2.25 -3.78 29.13
CA TRP A 208 -1.48 -3.16 28.07
C TRP A 208 -2.12 -1.86 27.54
N VAL A 209 -1.25 -0.93 27.14
CA VAL A 209 -1.62 0.37 26.56
C VAL A 209 -0.71 0.71 25.39
N GLU A 210 -1.23 1.44 24.39
CA GLU A 210 -0.52 1.71 23.12
C GLU A 210 0.87 2.33 23.29
N ARG A 211 1.09 3.16 24.33
CA ARG A 211 2.41 3.75 24.61
C ARG A 211 3.52 2.72 24.93
N ASN A 212 3.15 1.49 25.29
CA ASN A 212 4.07 0.40 25.57
C ASN A 212 4.39 -0.42 24.31
N TRP A 213 3.81 -0.09 23.15
CA TRP A 213 4.04 -0.82 21.91
C TRP A 213 5.49 -0.64 21.43
N VAL A 214 6.14 -1.75 21.08
CA VAL A 214 7.51 -1.77 20.55
C VAL A 214 7.57 -2.72 19.35
N TYR A 215 8.34 -2.35 18.33
CA TYR A 215 8.57 -3.18 17.15
C TYR A 215 10.01 -3.74 17.10
N PRO A 216 10.20 -5.01 16.71
CA PRO A 216 9.14 -6.02 16.60
C PRO A 216 8.66 -6.40 18.01
N PRO A 217 7.36 -6.70 18.20
CA PRO A 217 6.89 -7.17 19.49
C PRO A 217 7.46 -8.57 19.78
N ILE A 218 7.85 -8.82 21.02
CA ILE A 218 8.49 -10.06 21.48
C ILE A 218 7.58 -10.72 22.52
N VAL A 219 7.23 -12.00 22.30
CA VAL A 219 6.31 -12.73 23.18
C VAL A 219 6.81 -12.69 24.63
N GLY A 220 5.91 -12.35 25.56
CA GLY A 220 6.21 -12.23 26.99
C GLY A 220 6.82 -10.89 27.41
N GLN A 221 7.10 -9.97 26.48
CA GLN A 221 7.60 -8.63 26.79
C GLN A 221 6.53 -7.56 26.57
N ASN A 222 6.52 -6.53 27.42
CA ASN A 222 5.61 -5.39 27.32
C ASN A 222 4.14 -5.82 27.14
N GLY A 223 3.73 -6.88 27.83
CA GLY A 223 2.37 -7.42 27.77
C GLY A 223 1.97 -8.12 26.45
N TYR A 224 2.89 -8.28 25.50
CA TYR A 224 2.61 -8.95 24.24
C TYR A 224 2.48 -10.46 24.44
N ILE A 225 1.32 -11.01 24.09
CA ILE A 225 1.02 -12.44 24.20
C ILE A 225 1.45 -13.15 22.91
N GLY A 226 1.17 -12.54 21.76
CA GLY A 226 1.53 -13.09 20.46
C GLY A 226 0.65 -12.55 19.33
N PRO A 227 1.00 -12.86 18.08
CA PRO A 227 0.15 -12.52 16.96
C PRO A 227 -1.09 -13.42 16.99
N ALA A 228 -2.24 -12.87 16.64
CA ALA A 228 -3.40 -13.67 16.29
C ALA A 228 -3.08 -14.56 15.08
N THR A 229 -3.95 -15.52 14.80
CA THR A 229 -4.03 -16.12 13.47
C THR A 229 -5.26 -15.60 12.74
N CYS A 230 -5.33 -15.86 11.44
CA CYS A 230 -6.55 -15.68 10.67
C CYS A 230 -6.87 -16.98 9.93
N TRP A 231 -8.15 -17.36 9.96
CA TRP A 231 -8.64 -18.48 9.17
C TRP A 231 -8.50 -18.18 7.67
N ILE A 232 -8.01 -19.15 6.89
CA ILE A 232 -7.64 -18.93 5.48
C ILE A 232 -8.84 -18.58 4.58
N GLY A 233 -10.05 -19.00 4.95
CA GLY A 233 -11.28 -18.76 4.19
C GLY A 233 -12.00 -17.45 4.52
N ALA A 234 -11.42 -16.60 5.40
CA ALA A 234 -12.02 -15.33 5.77
C ALA A 234 -12.30 -14.47 4.53
N GLY A 235 -13.55 -14.01 4.39
CA GLY A 235 -14.01 -13.22 3.23
C GLY A 235 -14.26 -14.02 1.95
N GLN A 236 -14.04 -15.34 1.94
CA GLN A 236 -14.38 -16.23 0.82
C GLN A 236 -15.75 -16.89 0.99
N VAL A 237 -16.28 -16.91 2.21
CA VAL A 237 -17.57 -17.51 2.55
C VAL A 237 -18.35 -16.58 3.47
N SER A 238 -19.69 -16.70 3.46
CA SER A 238 -20.53 -15.88 4.34
C SER A 238 -20.43 -16.30 5.81
N ASN A 239 -20.30 -17.61 6.07
CA ASN A 239 -20.21 -18.17 7.41
C ASN A 239 -19.24 -19.35 7.43
N PHE A 240 -18.57 -19.54 8.56
CA PHE A 240 -17.78 -20.73 8.83
C PHE A 240 -18.72 -21.92 9.11
N ASP A 241 -18.36 -23.11 8.63
CA ASP A 241 -19.13 -24.34 8.82
C ASP A 241 -18.18 -25.53 9.00
N LEU A 242 -18.22 -26.12 10.19
CA LEU A 242 -17.37 -27.23 10.60
C LEU A 242 -17.51 -28.49 9.73
N ARG A 243 -18.57 -28.60 8.93
CA ARG A 243 -18.76 -29.74 8.01
C ARG A 243 -17.84 -29.66 6.80
N PHE A 244 -17.39 -28.45 6.44
CA PHE A 244 -16.63 -28.19 5.22
C PHE A 244 -15.23 -27.66 5.48
N TYR A 245 -15.00 -27.03 6.63
CA TYR A 245 -13.78 -26.28 6.89
C TYR A 245 -13.14 -26.66 8.22
N ASP A 246 -11.81 -26.68 8.21
CA ASP A 246 -10.99 -26.85 9.41
C ASP A 246 -10.74 -25.47 10.05
N PRO A 247 -11.12 -25.25 11.33
CA PRO A 247 -10.85 -23.99 12.01
C PRO A 247 -9.37 -23.75 12.31
N ASP A 248 -8.54 -24.79 12.27
CA ASP A 248 -7.10 -24.69 12.50
C ASP A 248 -6.30 -24.34 11.25
N ASP A 249 -6.92 -24.40 10.07
CA ASP A 249 -6.34 -23.98 8.78
C ASP A 249 -6.23 -22.45 8.72
N THR A 250 -5.07 -21.97 9.15
CA THR A 250 -4.85 -20.57 9.49
C THR A 250 -3.48 -20.11 9.02
N PHE A 251 -3.36 -18.80 8.75
CA PHE A 251 -2.07 -18.12 8.62
C PHE A 251 -1.82 -17.20 9.82
N THR A 252 -0.58 -16.76 10.00
CA THR A 252 -0.20 -15.83 11.09
C THR A 252 0.30 -14.49 10.57
N TYR A 253 0.38 -13.50 11.46
CA TYR A 253 0.82 -12.14 11.17
C TYR A 253 2.32 -11.94 11.43
N PRO A 254 2.98 -11.00 10.73
CA PRO A 254 2.43 -10.03 9.79
C PRO A 254 2.03 -10.63 8.44
N VAL A 255 0.93 -10.17 7.86
CA VAL A 255 0.66 -10.35 6.43
C VAL A 255 1.38 -9.25 5.69
N THR A 256 2.12 -9.62 4.65
CA THR A 256 2.94 -8.69 3.89
C THR A 256 2.35 -8.37 2.52
N ASP A 257 2.66 -7.17 2.02
CA ASP A 257 2.35 -6.75 0.64
C ASP A 257 0.85 -6.83 0.31
N VAL A 258 0.02 -6.37 1.25
CA VAL A 258 -1.43 -6.33 1.11
C VAL A 258 -1.82 -5.22 0.15
N TYR A 259 -2.52 -5.60 -0.92
CA TYR A 259 -2.97 -4.67 -1.95
C TYR A 259 -4.11 -3.76 -1.45
N ARG A 260 -4.26 -2.61 -2.09
CA ARG A 260 -5.36 -1.66 -1.84
C ARG A 260 -6.73 -2.26 -2.18
N ASN A 261 -7.80 -1.73 -1.60
CA ASN A 261 -9.14 -2.13 -1.99
C ASN A 261 -9.66 -1.32 -3.20
N ALA A 262 -10.51 -1.95 -4.00
CA ALA A 262 -11.20 -1.35 -5.14
C ALA A 262 -12.70 -1.32 -4.89
N GLN A 263 -13.44 -0.47 -5.60
CA GLN A 263 -14.88 -0.31 -5.33
C GLN A 263 -15.69 -1.55 -5.71
N THR A 264 -15.35 -2.22 -6.81
CA THR A 264 -16.19 -3.27 -7.41
C THR A 264 -15.58 -4.68 -7.36
N THR A 265 -14.25 -4.81 -7.23
CA THR A 265 -13.55 -6.11 -7.34
C THR A 265 -12.91 -6.59 -6.03
N SER A 266 -12.77 -5.73 -5.03
CA SER A 266 -12.15 -6.08 -3.73
C SER A 266 -12.63 -5.10 -2.67
N ALA A 267 -13.90 -5.25 -2.27
CA ALA A 267 -14.60 -4.24 -1.49
C ALA A 267 -13.96 -3.96 -0.11
N TYR A 268 -13.37 -4.97 0.53
CA TYR A 268 -12.61 -4.91 1.78
C TYR A 268 -11.84 -6.23 1.97
N HIS A 269 -10.88 -6.24 2.90
CA HIS A 269 -10.23 -7.44 3.43
C HIS A 269 -10.96 -7.87 4.70
N GLU A 270 -11.19 -9.17 4.85
CA GLU A 270 -11.76 -9.76 6.07
C GLU A 270 -10.72 -10.59 6.80
N TYR A 271 -10.70 -10.48 8.14
CA TYR A 271 -9.85 -11.27 9.00
C TYR A 271 -10.68 -11.89 10.10
N TRP A 272 -10.72 -13.21 10.18
CA TRP A 272 -11.51 -13.94 11.18
C TRP A 272 -10.56 -14.65 12.12
N TRP A 273 -10.64 -14.33 13.42
CA TRP A 273 -9.77 -14.91 14.42
C TRP A 273 -10.53 -15.87 15.32
N PHE A 274 -10.14 -17.15 15.29
CA PHE A 274 -10.69 -18.19 16.15
C PHE A 274 -9.73 -18.44 17.33
N ARG A 275 -9.37 -17.41 18.11
CA ARG A 275 -8.56 -17.49 19.35
C ARG A 275 -7.16 -18.12 19.31
N LYS A 276 -6.76 -18.75 18.20
CA LYS A 276 -5.45 -19.35 18.00
C LYS A 276 -4.38 -18.27 17.82
N LEU A 277 -3.23 -18.46 18.45
CA LEU A 277 -2.07 -17.58 18.36
C LEU A 277 -1.08 -18.14 17.33
N GLY A 278 -0.18 -17.30 16.83
CA GLY A 278 0.79 -17.71 15.81
C GLY A 278 1.74 -18.84 16.21
N ASN A 279 1.87 -19.15 17.51
CA ASN A 279 2.62 -20.31 18.00
C ASN A 279 1.78 -21.62 18.03
N GLY A 280 0.53 -21.59 17.55
CA GLY A 280 -0.38 -22.73 17.53
C GLY A 280 -1.18 -22.94 18.82
N SER A 281 -0.78 -22.29 19.92
CA SER A 281 -1.57 -22.30 21.16
C SER A 281 -2.86 -21.49 21.00
N GLN A 282 -3.83 -21.69 21.88
CA GLN A 282 -5.05 -20.88 21.90
C GLN A 282 -5.12 -20.09 23.20
N ILE A 283 -5.60 -18.86 23.12
CA ILE A 283 -5.67 -17.99 24.30
C ILE A 283 -6.70 -18.49 25.31
N GLU A 284 -6.39 -18.40 26.61
CA GLU A 284 -7.29 -18.83 27.67
C GLU A 284 -8.48 -17.89 27.85
N ARG A 285 -9.46 -18.32 28.66
CA ARG A 285 -10.56 -17.43 29.06
C ARG A 285 -10.02 -16.27 29.89
N GLY A 286 -10.50 -15.06 29.60
CA GLY A 286 -10.03 -13.86 30.29
C GLY A 286 -10.17 -12.60 29.46
N ASN A 287 -9.60 -11.52 29.98
CA ASN A 287 -9.63 -10.20 29.35
C ASN A 287 -8.31 -9.90 28.64
N TYR A 288 -8.39 -9.31 27.46
CA TYR A 288 -7.24 -9.01 26.61
C TYR A 288 -7.41 -7.69 25.89
N THR A 289 -6.30 -7.16 25.38
CA THR A 289 -6.30 -6.04 24.44
C THR A 289 -5.88 -6.55 23.08
N MET A 290 -6.57 -6.13 22.01
CA MET A 290 -6.15 -6.45 20.65
C MET A 290 -5.71 -5.20 19.90
N ARG A 291 -4.67 -5.35 19.09
CA ARG A 291 -4.14 -4.30 18.22
C ARG A 291 -4.14 -4.80 16.79
N PHE A 292 -5.07 -4.29 15.99
CA PHE A 292 -5.04 -4.46 14.54
C PHE A 292 -4.44 -3.22 13.91
N ALA A 293 -3.35 -3.37 13.17
CA ALA A 293 -2.57 -2.25 12.67
C ALA A 293 -2.06 -2.49 11.25
N THR A 294 -2.08 -1.43 10.45
CA THR A 294 -1.56 -1.44 9.08
C THR A 294 -0.45 -0.42 8.95
N LEU A 295 0.70 -0.81 8.42
CA LEU A 295 1.82 0.10 8.20
C LEU A 295 1.44 1.12 7.11
N LYS A 296 1.57 2.42 7.41
CA LYS A 296 1.30 3.48 6.43
C LYS A 296 2.27 3.38 5.25
N SER A 297 1.89 3.90 4.08
CA SER A 297 2.76 3.93 2.89
C SER A 297 4.12 4.54 3.24
N PHE A 298 5.20 3.87 2.85
CA PHE A 298 6.59 4.24 3.19
C PHE A 298 6.87 4.46 4.70
N GLY A 299 6.05 3.87 5.58
CA GLY A 299 6.21 3.96 7.02
C GLY A 299 7.42 3.15 7.50
N ASP A 300 8.10 3.65 8.53
CA ASP A 300 9.07 2.87 9.30
C ASP A 300 8.32 2.01 10.33
N PRO A 301 8.38 0.67 10.26
CA PRO A 301 7.69 -0.19 11.21
C PRO A 301 8.16 0.02 12.66
N LYS A 302 9.36 0.57 12.89
CA LYS A 302 9.89 0.88 14.23
C LYS A 302 9.24 2.09 14.89
N ALA A 303 8.57 2.94 14.12
CA ALA A 303 7.93 4.15 14.63
C ALA A 303 6.42 3.90 14.83
N ALA A 304 5.93 3.98 16.07
CA ALA A 304 4.54 3.64 16.40
C ALA A 304 3.51 4.49 15.63
N ASP A 305 3.80 5.77 15.44
CA ASP A 305 2.97 6.73 14.69
C ASP A 305 2.93 6.46 13.17
N ASN A 306 3.77 5.55 12.66
CA ASN A 306 3.76 5.13 11.26
C ASN A 306 2.72 4.03 10.99
N TRP A 307 1.97 3.59 12.00
CA TRP A 307 0.91 2.61 11.88
C TRP A 307 -0.47 3.26 11.90
N GLY A 308 -1.36 2.81 11.02
CA GLY A 308 -2.80 3.02 11.15
C GLY A 308 -3.37 1.98 12.09
N VAL A 309 -3.66 2.36 13.33
CA VAL A 309 -4.14 1.46 14.37
C VAL A 309 -5.68 1.51 14.45
N PHE A 310 -6.30 0.35 14.48
CA PHE A 310 -7.71 0.20 14.83
C PHE A 310 -7.87 0.24 16.35
N THR A 311 -8.48 1.29 16.87
CA THR A 311 -8.80 1.39 18.30
C THR A 311 -9.95 0.44 18.64
N THR A 312 -9.72 -0.47 19.58
CA THR A 312 -10.69 -1.47 20.01
C THR A 312 -10.93 -1.35 21.52
N PRO A 313 -12.12 -1.68 22.03
CA PRO A 313 -12.29 -1.93 23.45
C PRO A 313 -11.50 -3.18 23.87
N LYS A 314 -11.30 -3.36 25.18
CA LYS A 314 -10.84 -4.65 25.70
C LYS A 314 -11.81 -5.74 25.29
N ILE A 315 -11.27 -6.91 24.99
CA ILE A 315 -12.04 -8.08 24.61
C ILE A 315 -12.10 -9.08 25.77
N GLU A 316 -13.19 -9.82 25.84
CA GLU A 316 -13.37 -10.89 26.82
C GLU A 316 -13.54 -12.23 26.09
N VAL A 317 -12.70 -13.21 26.45
CA VAL A 317 -12.76 -14.58 25.93
C VAL A 317 -13.56 -15.42 26.91
N LEU A 318 -14.76 -15.84 26.51
CA LEU A 318 -15.70 -16.59 27.34
C LEU A 318 -15.65 -18.09 27.11
N GLY A 319 -15.12 -18.54 25.97
CA GLY A 319 -15.24 -19.93 25.52
C GLY A 319 -14.07 -20.43 24.67
N LYS A 320 -14.15 -21.73 24.37
CA LYS A 320 -13.28 -22.45 23.44
C LYS A 320 -14.21 -23.16 22.44
N TYR A 321 -13.76 -23.37 21.21
CA TYR A 321 -14.40 -24.26 20.24
C TYR A 321 -13.66 -25.60 20.19
#